data_AF-A0A240B664-F1
#
_entry.id   AF-A0A240B664-F1
#
_cell.length_a   1.000
_cell.length_b   1.000
_cell.length_c   1.000
_cell.angle_alpha   90.00
_cell.angle_beta   90.00
_cell.angle_gamma   90.00
#
_symmetry.space_group_name_H-M   'P 1'
#
loop_
_entity.id
_entity.type
_entity.pdbx_description
1 polymer ?
#
loop_
_entity_poly.entity_id
_entity_poly.type
_entity_poly.pdbx_seq_one_letter_code
_entity_poly.pdbx_strand_id
1 'polypeptide(L)'
;MLSTIARWLFQLPGRLFGLILKNRLTIFIFFMLVAMGVFSGKRYLRAHQHDDEAVATSPTDYNRAIRREMPLREAREQCGGPLHDNAGQAWPASAGYLHQPERPPAGHAHRLTLDNQGNDFAVLVRLETPAAPQQLAEVFIPAAGSFDVKIDSAADHVMKIKNIKSGCNFRSRAFTLGKDSDWRMPLKLHANSGIAFQPISDREF
;
A
#
# COMPACT_ATOMS: atom_id res chain seq x y z
N MET A 1 61.57 8.68 27.66
CA MET A 1 60.88 7.44 27.25
C MET A 1 60.14 7.52 25.89
N LEU A 2 60.36 8.55 25.06
CA LEU A 2 59.84 8.59 23.67
C LEU A 2 60.94 8.44 22.59
N SER A 3 62.22 8.52 22.95
CA SER A 3 63.36 8.43 22.00
C SER A 3 63.82 6.99 21.71
N THR A 4 63.38 6.00 22.48
CA THR A 4 63.75 4.58 22.30
C THR A 4 62.83 3.83 21.33
N ILE A 5 61.57 4.26 21.18
CA ILE A 5 60.57 3.61 20.31
C ILE A 5 60.78 4.04 18.84
N ALA A 6 61.19 5.29 18.58
CA ALA A 6 61.45 5.79 17.23
C ALA A 6 62.68 5.13 16.56
N ARG A 7 63.66 4.67 17.33
CA ARG A 7 64.85 3.97 16.79
C ARG A 7 64.55 2.55 16.29
N TRP A 8 63.54 1.88 16.83
CA TRP A 8 63.15 0.53 16.42
C TRP A 8 62.40 0.51 15.08
N LEU A 9 61.55 1.50 14.83
CA LEU A 9 60.78 1.62 13.59
C LEU A 9 61.65 1.90 12.34
N PHE A 10 62.81 2.56 12.50
CA PHE A 10 63.71 2.87 11.40
C PHE A 10 64.84 1.83 11.16
N GLN A 11 65.05 0.87 12.09
CA GLN A 11 66.09 -0.17 11.93
C GLN A 11 65.57 -1.53 11.43
N LEU A 12 64.26 -1.75 11.45
CA LEU A 12 63.65 -2.99 10.95
C LEU A 12 63.67 -3.19 9.42
N PRO A 13 63.61 -2.15 8.56
CA PRO A 13 63.63 -2.38 7.11
C PRO A 13 65.02 -2.82 6.62
N GLY A 14 66.11 -2.33 7.24
CA GLY A 14 67.47 -2.61 6.76
C GLY A 14 67.92 -4.06 6.99
N ARG A 15 67.48 -4.70 8.08
CA ARG A 15 67.96 -6.04 8.47
C ARG A 15 67.20 -7.21 7.83
N LEU A 16 65.94 -7.04 7.46
CA LEU A 16 65.17 -8.07 6.75
C LEU A 16 65.37 -7.99 5.22
N PHE A 17 65.46 -6.78 4.66
CA PHE A 17 65.67 -6.62 3.21
C PHE A 17 67.13 -6.85 2.79
N GLY A 18 68.11 -6.70 3.69
CA GLY A 18 69.53 -6.95 3.38
C GLY A 18 69.86 -8.41 2.98
N LEU A 19 69.06 -9.38 3.44
CA LEU A 19 69.22 -10.80 3.06
C LEU A 19 68.56 -11.13 1.72
N ILE A 20 67.45 -10.46 1.38
CA ILE A 20 66.69 -10.69 0.15
C ILE A 20 67.40 -10.04 -1.06
N LEU A 21 68.14 -8.95 -0.85
CA LEU A 21 68.85 -8.20 -1.91
C LEU A 21 70.25 -8.72 -2.26
N LYS A 22 70.78 -9.75 -1.60
CA LYS A 22 72.13 -10.28 -1.91
C LYS A 22 72.15 -11.21 -3.13
N ASN A 23 71.04 -11.89 -3.41
CA ASN A 23 70.98 -12.87 -4.49
C ASN A 23 69.92 -12.45 -5.51
N ARG A 24 70.36 -12.22 -6.76
CA ARG A 24 69.51 -11.71 -7.85
C ARG A 24 68.29 -12.60 -8.07
N LEU A 25 68.41 -13.92 -7.87
CA LEU A 25 67.32 -14.86 -8.01
C LEU A 25 66.18 -14.61 -7.01
N THR A 26 66.49 -14.38 -5.74
CA THR A 26 65.49 -14.08 -4.68
C THR A 26 64.80 -12.75 -4.90
N ILE A 27 65.50 -11.75 -5.46
CA ILE A 27 64.89 -10.46 -5.85
C ILE A 27 63.86 -10.70 -6.95
N PHE A 28 64.23 -11.45 -7.99
CA PHE A 28 63.31 -11.80 -9.07
C PHE A 28 62.10 -12.58 -8.57
N ILE A 29 62.29 -13.60 -7.72
CA ILE A 29 61.18 -14.38 -7.13
C ILE A 29 60.29 -13.47 -6.27
N PHE A 30 60.86 -12.57 -5.47
CA PHE A 30 60.10 -11.63 -4.66
C PHE A 30 59.24 -10.71 -5.53
N PHE A 31 59.81 -10.09 -6.57
CA PHE A 31 59.03 -9.26 -7.49
C PHE A 31 57.99 -10.07 -8.27
N MET A 32 58.28 -11.32 -8.62
CA MET A 32 57.34 -12.20 -9.32
C MET A 32 56.16 -12.59 -8.42
N LEU A 33 56.41 -12.89 -7.14
CA LEU A 33 55.35 -13.13 -6.14
C LEU A 33 54.53 -11.88 -5.85
N VAL A 34 55.15 -10.69 -5.76
CA VAL A 34 54.44 -9.42 -5.63
C VAL A 34 53.57 -9.16 -6.86
N ALA A 35 54.11 -9.37 -8.07
CA ALA A 35 53.35 -9.22 -9.31
C ALA A 35 52.18 -10.21 -9.39
N MET A 36 52.38 -11.46 -8.97
CA MET A 36 51.33 -12.48 -8.92
C MET A 36 50.27 -12.15 -7.87
N GLY A 37 50.65 -11.59 -6.71
CA GLY A 37 49.72 -11.08 -5.71
C GLY A 37 48.87 -9.90 -6.22
N VAL A 38 49.49 -8.95 -6.92
CA VAL A 38 48.78 -7.82 -7.55
C VAL A 38 47.85 -8.31 -8.67
N PHE A 39 48.26 -9.31 -9.45
CA PHE A 39 47.43 -9.85 -10.52
C PHE A 39 46.25 -10.66 -9.98
N SER A 40 46.46 -11.49 -8.95
CA SER A 40 45.40 -12.22 -8.26
C SER A 40 44.43 -11.29 -7.53
N GLY A 41 44.93 -10.23 -6.88
CA GLY A 41 44.09 -9.19 -6.25
C GLY A 41 43.26 -8.41 -7.28
N LYS A 42 43.85 -8.03 -8.42
CA LYS A 42 43.13 -7.36 -9.51
C LYS A 42 42.07 -8.26 -10.15
N ARG A 43 42.29 -9.58 -10.19
CA ARG A 43 41.31 -10.55 -10.71
C ARG A 43 40.20 -10.82 -9.69
N TYR A 44 40.51 -10.85 -8.40
CA TYR A 44 39.53 -11.00 -7.33
C TYR A 44 38.63 -9.75 -7.20
N LEU A 45 39.20 -8.55 -7.34
CA LEU A 45 38.43 -7.31 -7.41
C LEU A 45 37.59 -7.22 -8.68
N ARG A 46 38.07 -7.69 -9.85
CA ARG A 46 37.26 -7.76 -11.08
C ARG A 46 36.12 -8.77 -11.03
N ALA A 47 36.27 -9.87 -10.30
CA ALA A 47 35.20 -10.85 -10.12
C ALA A 47 34.09 -10.28 -9.23
N HIS A 48 34.44 -9.50 -8.20
CA HIS A 48 33.44 -8.77 -7.40
C HIS A 48 32.86 -7.53 -8.10
N GLN A 49 33.59 -6.92 -9.02
CA GLN A 49 33.10 -5.76 -9.78
C GLN A 49 32.03 -6.13 -10.82
N HIS A 50 31.83 -7.41 -11.14
CA HIS A 50 30.71 -7.86 -11.97
C HIS A 50 29.41 -8.10 -11.18
N ASP A 51 29.49 -8.13 -9.86
CA ASP A 51 28.32 -8.19 -8.98
C ASP A 51 27.93 -6.81 -8.41
N ASP A 52 28.84 -5.81 -8.44
CA ASP A 52 28.59 -4.47 -7.89
C ASP A 52 28.50 -3.34 -8.94
N GLU A 53 28.78 -3.58 -10.23
CA GLU A 53 28.50 -2.62 -11.32
C GLU A 53 27.08 -2.78 -11.87
N ALA A 54 26.09 -2.60 -10.99
CA ALA A 54 24.72 -2.26 -11.36
C ALA A 54 24.23 -0.99 -10.65
N VAL A 55 25.12 -0.03 -10.35
CA VAL A 55 24.69 1.33 -9.95
C VAL A 55 25.59 2.41 -10.55
N ALA A 56 25.06 3.00 -11.62
CA ALA A 56 25.08 4.43 -11.98
C ALA A 56 26.40 5.13 -12.35
N THR A 57 26.58 5.35 -13.66
CA THR A 57 26.61 6.72 -14.21
C THR A 57 25.95 6.73 -15.59
N SER A 58 24.70 7.18 -15.66
CA SER A 58 24.08 7.62 -16.91
C SER A 58 23.67 9.10 -16.78
N PRO A 59 23.81 9.90 -17.85
CA PRO A 59 23.69 11.34 -17.78
C PRO A 59 22.22 11.73 -17.57
N THR A 60 21.98 12.58 -16.57
CA THR A 60 20.79 13.42 -16.36
C THR A 60 19.58 13.05 -17.22
N ASP A 61 18.88 11.99 -16.82
CA ASP A 61 17.54 11.67 -17.31
C ASP A 61 16.54 12.15 -16.26
N TYR A 62 15.87 13.25 -16.56
CA TYR A 62 14.84 13.91 -15.75
C TYR A 62 13.62 13.01 -15.49
N ASN A 63 13.58 11.82 -16.09
CA ASN A 63 12.60 10.79 -15.81
C ASN A 63 13.15 9.79 -14.80
N ARG A 64 13.26 10.21 -13.54
CA ARG A 64 13.21 9.26 -12.42
C ARG A 64 11.86 8.55 -12.55
N ALA A 65 11.86 7.38 -13.18
CA ALA A 65 10.70 6.53 -13.30
C ALA A 65 10.19 6.30 -11.88
N ILE A 66 9.16 7.07 -11.50
CA ILE A 66 8.31 6.75 -10.38
C ILE A 66 7.87 5.33 -10.73
N ARG A 67 8.35 4.32 -10.00
CA ARG A 67 7.70 3.00 -9.98
C ARG A 67 6.32 3.23 -9.37
N ARG A 68 5.43 3.82 -10.17
CA ARG A 68 4.00 3.62 -10.06
C ARG A 68 3.89 2.19 -10.55
N GLU A 69 3.93 1.23 -9.63
CA GLU A 69 3.25 -0.03 -9.87
C GLU A 69 1.90 0.39 -10.41
N MET A 70 1.72 0.24 -11.73
CA MET A 70 0.47 0.59 -12.36
C MET A 70 -0.53 -0.30 -11.63
N PRO A 71 -1.53 0.28 -10.92
CA PRO A 71 -2.52 -0.55 -10.27
C PRO A 71 -3.02 -1.49 -11.36
N LEU A 72 -3.07 -2.79 -11.05
CA LEU A 72 -3.67 -3.80 -11.92
C LEU A 72 -4.91 -3.17 -12.56
N ARG A 73 -5.06 -3.29 -13.88
CA ARG A 73 -6.10 -2.59 -14.65
C ARG A 73 -7.48 -2.70 -13.97
N GLU A 74 -7.73 -3.85 -13.36
CA GLU A 74 -8.88 -4.17 -12.52
C GLU A 74 -9.06 -3.22 -11.31
N ALA A 75 -8.00 -2.90 -10.57
CA ALA A 75 -8.05 -1.96 -9.45
C ALA A 75 -8.32 -0.50 -9.90
N ARG A 76 -7.92 -0.13 -11.12
CA ARG A 76 -8.22 1.21 -11.68
C ARG A 76 -9.69 1.38 -12.05
N GLU A 77 -10.36 0.32 -12.48
CA GLU A 77 -11.79 0.38 -12.82
C GLU A 77 -12.65 0.36 -11.56
N GLN A 78 -12.16 -0.29 -10.50
CA GLN A 78 -12.84 -0.44 -9.22
C GLN A 78 -12.63 0.76 -8.29
N CYS A 79 -11.51 1.48 -8.44
CA CYS A 79 -11.11 2.58 -7.57
C CYS A 79 -10.77 3.84 -8.36
N GLY A 80 -11.57 4.90 -8.16
CA GLY A 80 -11.38 6.21 -8.80
C GLY A 80 -10.34 7.13 -8.13
N GLY A 81 -9.74 6.70 -7.01
CA GLY A 81 -8.86 7.54 -6.17
C GLY A 81 -9.62 8.29 -5.06
N PRO A 82 -8.91 8.97 -4.15
CA PRO A 82 -9.53 9.64 -3.00
C PRO A 82 -10.57 10.69 -3.42
N LEU A 83 -11.71 10.72 -2.74
CA LEU A 83 -12.75 11.73 -2.94
C LEU A 83 -12.54 12.88 -1.94
N HIS A 84 -12.18 14.04 -2.45
CA HIS A 84 -11.89 15.23 -1.63
C HIS A 84 -13.16 15.94 -1.14
N ASP A 85 -14.24 15.86 -1.90
CA ASP A 85 -15.51 16.53 -1.61
C ASP A 85 -16.71 15.68 -2.05
N ASN A 86 -17.90 16.11 -1.62
CA ASN A 86 -19.19 15.59 -2.04
C ASN A 86 -19.69 16.38 -3.25
N ALA A 87 -19.14 16.09 -4.44
CA ALA A 87 -19.52 16.75 -5.70
C ALA A 87 -19.46 18.30 -5.63
N GLY A 88 -18.34 18.82 -5.11
CA GLY A 88 -18.09 20.25 -4.94
C GLY A 88 -18.57 20.84 -3.61
N GLN A 89 -19.19 20.04 -2.73
CA GLN A 89 -19.56 20.45 -1.37
C GLN A 89 -18.69 19.74 -0.33
N ALA A 90 -18.45 20.39 0.81
CA ALA A 90 -17.74 19.74 1.92
C ALA A 90 -18.51 18.50 2.41
N TRP A 91 -17.77 17.46 2.81
CA TRP A 91 -18.38 16.30 3.47
C TRP A 91 -19.05 16.72 4.79
N PRO A 92 -20.20 16.11 5.15
CA PRO A 92 -20.83 16.36 6.44
C PRO A 92 -19.90 16.02 7.61
N ALA A 93 -20.01 16.76 8.71
CA ALA A 93 -19.23 16.48 9.92
C ALA A 93 -19.73 15.23 10.68
N SER A 94 -21.00 14.87 10.50
CA SER A 94 -21.67 13.75 11.17
C SER A 94 -22.27 12.78 10.16
N ALA A 95 -22.53 11.56 10.62
CA ALA A 95 -23.23 10.58 9.80
C ALA A 95 -24.66 11.05 9.47
N GLY A 96 -25.13 10.80 8.25
CA GLY A 96 -26.44 11.28 7.81
C GLY A 96 -26.77 10.93 6.36
N TYR A 97 -28.04 11.14 6.00
CA TYR A 97 -28.48 11.03 4.61
C TYR A 97 -27.91 12.18 3.77
N LEU A 98 -27.29 11.82 2.64
CA LEU A 98 -27.07 12.75 1.53
C LEU A 98 -28.28 12.78 0.61
N HIS A 99 -28.93 11.62 0.44
CA HIS A 99 -30.19 11.48 -0.25
C HIS A 99 -31.11 10.57 0.57
N GLN A 100 -32.30 11.10 0.91
CA GLN A 100 -33.33 10.31 1.57
C GLN A 100 -34.22 9.64 0.51
N PRO A 101 -34.75 8.43 0.78
CA PRO A 101 -35.74 7.80 -0.08
C PRO A 101 -36.92 8.73 -0.36
N GLU A 102 -37.28 8.89 -1.63
CA GLU A 102 -38.44 9.72 -2.03
C GLU A 102 -39.76 9.15 -1.49
N ARG A 103 -39.84 7.81 -1.42
CA ARG A 103 -40.97 7.13 -0.82
C ARG A 103 -40.51 6.37 0.42
N PRO A 104 -41.17 6.55 1.58
CA PRO A 104 -40.93 5.69 2.73
C PRO A 104 -41.23 4.22 2.39
N PRO A 105 -40.62 3.26 3.10
CA PRO A 105 -40.92 1.85 2.91
C PRO A 105 -42.43 1.61 3.05
N ALA A 106 -43.01 0.87 2.09
CA ALA A 106 -44.45 0.64 2.01
C ALA A 106 -44.94 -0.40 3.04
N GLY A 107 -44.02 -1.20 3.59
CA GLY A 107 -44.27 -2.20 4.62
C GLY A 107 -43.80 -1.79 6.03
N HIS A 108 -43.50 -2.80 6.85
CA HIS A 108 -42.95 -2.58 8.19
C HIS A 108 -41.53 -2.01 8.04
N ALA A 109 -41.32 -0.78 8.48
CA ALA A 109 -40.01 -0.15 8.46
C ALA A 109 -39.14 -0.76 9.57
N HIS A 110 -38.06 -1.45 9.19
CA HIS A 110 -37.06 -1.95 10.13
C HIS A 110 -35.88 -1.00 10.20
N ARG A 111 -35.22 -1.00 11.35
CA ARG A 111 -34.00 -0.25 11.57
C ARG A 111 -32.81 -1.09 11.16
N LEU A 112 -32.01 -0.55 10.24
CA LEU A 112 -30.71 -1.08 9.85
C LEU A 112 -29.62 -0.10 10.30
N THR A 113 -28.84 -0.48 11.29
CA THR A 113 -27.65 0.27 11.69
C THR A 113 -26.49 -0.07 10.75
N LEU A 114 -26.06 0.90 9.96
CA LEU A 114 -24.85 0.85 9.16
C LEU A 114 -23.66 1.22 10.06
N ASP A 115 -22.74 0.28 10.28
CA ASP A 115 -21.68 0.42 11.27
C ASP A 115 -20.29 0.53 10.62
N ASN A 116 -19.73 1.74 10.64
CA ASN A 116 -18.39 2.06 10.13
C ASN A 116 -17.32 2.09 11.25
N GLN A 117 -17.61 1.58 12.46
CA GLN A 117 -16.65 1.57 13.57
C GLN A 117 -15.36 0.80 13.28
N GLY A 118 -15.39 -0.15 12.35
CA GLY A 118 -14.23 -0.95 11.96
C GLY A 118 -13.25 -0.27 11.00
N ASN A 119 -13.54 0.94 10.51
CA ASN A 119 -12.74 1.62 9.49
C ASN A 119 -12.21 2.98 9.98
N ASP A 120 -10.96 3.30 9.62
CA ASP A 120 -10.29 4.59 9.87
C ASP A 120 -10.62 5.64 8.79
N PHE A 121 -11.55 5.33 7.88
CA PHE A 121 -11.96 6.19 6.78
C PHE A 121 -13.48 6.36 6.73
N ALA A 122 -13.91 7.48 6.16
CA ALA A 122 -15.32 7.72 5.87
C ALA A 122 -15.78 6.89 4.67
N VAL A 123 -17.07 6.55 4.68
CA VAL A 123 -17.72 5.76 3.62
C VAL A 123 -18.99 6.44 3.15
N LEU A 124 -19.26 6.26 1.86
CA LEU A 124 -20.54 6.57 1.25
C LEU A 124 -21.27 5.26 1.00
N VAL A 125 -22.49 5.14 1.51
CA VAL A 125 -23.31 3.94 1.38
C VAL A 125 -24.54 4.27 0.56
N ARG A 126 -24.79 3.49 -0.49
CA ARG A 126 -26.06 3.48 -1.22
C ARG A 126 -26.79 2.19 -0.91
N LEU A 127 -28.04 2.32 -0.50
CA LEU A 127 -28.92 1.20 -0.29
C LEU A 127 -30.06 1.29 -1.30
N GLU A 128 -30.19 0.26 -2.11
CA GLU A 128 -31.11 0.20 -3.24
C GLU A 128 -32.03 -1.00 -3.09
N THR A 129 -33.31 -0.81 -3.42
CA THR A 129 -34.25 -1.91 -3.65
C THR A 129 -34.34 -2.12 -5.17
N PRO A 130 -33.78 -3.21 -5.74
CA PRO A 130 -33.70 -3.39 -7.19
C PRO A 130 -35.06 -3.36 -7.90
N ALA A 131 -36.11 -3.83 -7.22
CA ALA A 131 -37.49 -3.81 -7.72
C ALA A 131 -38.18 -2.43 -7.57
N ALA A 132 -37.64 -1.53 -6.75
CA ALA A 132 -38.24 -0.22 -6.43
C ALA A 132 -37.15 0.87 -6.31
N PRO A 133 -36.64 1.41 -7.43
CA PRO A 133 -35.53 2.37 -7.43
C PRO A 133 -35.79 3.66 -6.62
N GLN A 134 -37.06 4.04 -6.41
CA GLN A 134 -37.47 5.20 -5.61
C GLN A 134 -37.19 5.03 -4.10
N GLN A 135 -36.82 3.83 -3.66
CA GLN A 135 -36.41 3.52 -2.28
C GLN A 135 -34.89 3.54 -2.11
N LEU A 136 -34.18 4.37 -2.90
CA LEU A 136 -32.74 4.60 -2.77
C LEU A 136 -32.46 5.48 -1.53
N ALA A 137 -31.62 4.99 -0.62
CA ALA A 137 -31.01 5.79 0.44
C ALA A 137 -29.52 5.98 0.16
N GLU A 138 -29.03 7.21 0.20
CA GLU A 138 -27.59 7.51 0.15
C GLU A 138 -27.16 8.15 1.46
N VAL A 139 -26.16 7.56 2.11
CA VAL A 139 -25.75 7.88 3.47
C VAL A 139 -24.25 8.10 3.51
N PHE A 140 -23.84 9.22 4.09
CA PHE A 140 -22.46 9.46 4.48
C PHE A 140 -22.24 9.00 5.92
N ILE A 141 -21.16 8.27 6.17
CA ILE A 141 -20.76 7.86 7.53
C ILE A 141 -19.27 8.17 7.72
N PRO A 142 -18.90 9.05 8.67
CA PRO A 142 -17.50 9.36 8.95
C PRO A 142 -16.75 8.15 9.49
N ALA A 143 -15.41 8.26 9.53
CA ALA A 143 -14.55 7.26 10.16
C ALA A 143 -15.03 6.97 11.59
N ALA A 144 -15.01 5.70 11.97
CA ALA A 144 -15.51 5.21 13.25
C ALA A 144 -16.99 5.56 13.59
N GLY A 145 -17.78 6.00 12.61
CA GLY A 145 -19.18 6.39 12.80
C GLY A 145 -20.16 5.23 12.60
N SER A 146 -21.44 5.49 12.88
CA SER A 146 -22.55 4.61 12.52
C SER A 146 -23.80 5.42 12.22
N PHE A 147 -24.73 4.86 11.45
CA PHE A 147 -25.98 5.54 11.12
C PHE A 147 -27.14 4.56 10.98
N ASP A 148 -28.32 4.96 11.46
CA ASP A 148 -29.54 4.15 11.39
C ASP A 148 -30.36 4.53 10.16
N VAL A 149 -30.61 3.55 9.29
CA VAL A 149 -31.46 3.69 8.11
C VAL A 149 -32.77 2.93 8.34
N LYS A 150 -33.88 3.51 7.85
CA LYS A 150 -35.18 2.84 7.85
C LYS A 150 -35.40 2.17 6.50
N ILE A 151 -35.64 0.86 6.50
CA ILE A 151 -35.75 0.06 5.28
C ILE A 151 -36.92 -0.92 5.35
N ASP A 152 -37.39 -1.40 4.21
CA ASP A 152 -38.45 -2.40 4.15
C ASP A 152 -37.87 -3.81 4.38
N SER A 153 -38.24 -4.51 5.45
CA SER A 153 -37.66 -5.85 5.69
C SER A 153 -38.13 -6.92 4.70
N ALA A 154 -39.25 -6.70 4.03
CA ALA A 154 -39.82 -7.68 3.10
C ALA A 154 -39.23 -7.58 1.68
N ALA A 155 -38.47 -6.52 1.39
CA ALA A 155 -37.87 -6.30 0.09
C ALA A 155 -36.41 -6.80 0.03
N ASP A 156 -35.99 -7.19 -1.17
CA ASP A 156 -34.58 -7.42 -1.47
C ASP A 156 -33.83 -6.09 -1.52
N HIS A 157 -32.70 -6.03 -0.83
CA HIS A 157 -31.81 -4.88 -0.81
C HIS A 157 -30.45 -5.20 -1.38
N VAL A 158 -29.86 -4.22 -2.04
CA VAL A 158 -28.48 -4.22 -2.47
C VAL A 158 -27.80 -3.03 -1.81
N MET A 159 -26.68 -3.29 -1.16
CA MET A 159 -25.86 -2.24 -0.57
C MET A 159 -24.60 -2.05 -1.40
N LYS A 160 -24.33 -0.80 -1.76
CA LYS A 160 -23.08 -0.38 -2.39
C LYS A 160 -22.33 0.53 -1.43
N ILE A 161 -21.02 0.34 -1.32
CA ILE A 161 -20.16 1.10 -0.43
C ILE A 161 -19.02 1.68 -1.25
N LYS A 162 -18.79 2.98 -1.11
CA LYS A 162 -17.63 3.67 -1.64
C LYS A 162 -16.73 4.11 -0.49
N ASN A 163 -15.48 3.65 -0.53
CA ASN A 163 -14.44 4.11 0.38
C ASN A 163 -13.95 5.49 -0.08
N ILE A 164 -14.19 6.53 0.70
CA ILE A 164 -13.85 7.92 0.31
C ILE A 164 -12.33 8.13 0.27
N LYS A 165 -11.55 7.38 1.06
CA LYS A 165 -10.08 7.49 1.12
C LYS A 165 -9.40 6.92 -0.13
N SER A 166 -9.94 5.85 -0.73
CA SER A 166 -9.34 5.17 -1.89
C SER A 166 -10.13 5.32 -3.18
N GLY A 167 -11.41 5.71 -3.10
CA GLY A 167 -12.35 5.73 -4.20
C GLY A 167 -12.85 4.36 -4.64
N CYS A 168 -12.50 3.29 -3.91
CA CYS A 168 -12.90 1.94 -4.26
C CYS A 168 -14.39 1.70 -3.98
N ASN A 169 -15.08 1.09 -4.94
CA ASN A 169 -16.49 0.76 -4.83
C ASN A 169 -16.70 -0.73 -4.63
N PHE A 170 -17.67 -1.06 -3.80
CA PHE A 170 -18.01 -2.43 -3.44
C PHE A 170 -19.52 -2.59 -3.44
N ARG A 171 -20.01 -3.79 -3.75
CA ARG A 171 -21.42 -4.15 -3.78
C ARG A 171 -21.66 -5.44 -3.02
N SER A 172 -22.72 -5.48 -2.23
CA SER A 172 -23.21 -6.72 -1.63
C SER A 172 -23.98 -7.56 -2.64
N ARG A 173 -24.09 -8.85 -2.37
CA ARG A 173 -25.21 -9.63 -2.94
C ARG A 173 -26.54 -9.07 -2.42
N ALA A 174 -27.63 -9.39 -3.13
CA ALA A 174 -28.96 -9.07 -2.64
C ALA A 174 -29.20 -9.77 -1.30
N PHE A 175 -29.81 -9.06 -0.35
CA PHE A 175 -30.15 -9.58 0.97
C PHE A 175 -31.49 -9.04 1.43
N THR A 176 -32.20 -9.83 2.23
CA THR A 176 -33.40 -9.40 2.95
C THR A 176 -33.06 -9.23 4.43
N LEU A 177 -33.78 -8.36 5.12
CA LEU A 177 -33.71 -8.35 6.57
C LEU A 177 -34.64 -9.42 7.13
N GLY A 178 -34.15 -10.24 8.05
CA GLY A 178 -35.02 -11.12 8.82
C GLY A 178 -35.95 -10.32 9.73
N LYS A 179 -36.85 -11.03 10.42
CA LYS A 179 -37.90 -10.42 11.26
C LYS A 179 -37.40 -9.64 12.47
N ASP A 180 -36.11 -9.71 12.81
CA ASP A 180 -35.52 -8.96 13.90
C ASP A 180 -35.53 -7.44 13.63
N SER A 181 -35.72 -6.66 14.68
CA SER A 181 -35.88 -5.20 14.59
C SER A 181 -34.56 -4.42 14.65
N ASP A 182 -33.47 -5.06 15.09
CA ASP A 182 -32.19 -4.41 15.40
C ASP A 182 -31.03 -4.99 14.58
N TRP A 183 -31.12 -4.85 13.26
CA TRP A 183 -30.06 -5.28 12.36
C TRP A 183 -28.88 -4.30 12.43
N ARG A 184 -27.68 -4.83 12.67
CA ARG A 184 -26.43 -4.07 12.62
C ARG A 184 -25.52 -4.66 11.56
N MET A 185 -25.18 -3.84 10.58
CA MET A 185 -24.37 -4.24 9.44
C MET A 185 -22.97 -3.63 9.53
N PRO A 186 -21.94 -4.43 9.85
CA PRO A 186 -20.57 -3.94 9.86
C PRO A 186 -20.10 -3.67 8.43
N LEU A 187 -19.70 -2.43 8.15
CA LEU A 187 -19.18 -2.00 6.85
C LEU A 187 -17.69 -2.37 6.68
N LYS A 188 -17.29 -3.53 7.21
CA LYS A 188 -15.93 -4.03 7.02
C LYS A 188 -15.81 -4.55 5.59
N LEU A 189 -14.94 -3.90 4.84
CA LEU A 189 -14.65 -4.24 3.44
C LEU A 189 -13.76 -5.50 3.31
N HIS A 190 -13.26 -6.04 4.43
CA HIS A 190 -12.48 -7.27 4.50
C HIS A 190 -13.35 -8.45 4.93
N ALA A 191 -13.01 -9.65 4.43
CA ALA A 191 -13.70 -10.90 4.68
C ALA A 191 -13.97 -11.10 6.19
N ASN A 192 -15.27 -11.16 6.56
CA ASN A 192 -15.87 -11.47 7.88
C ASN A 192 -16.96 -10.48 8.36
N SER A 193 -17.60 -9.71 7.48
CA SER A 193 -18.73 -8.81 7.80
C SER A 193 -20.12 -9.46 7.76
N GLY A 194 -20.23 -10.78 7.54
CA GLY A 194 -21.52 -11.48 7.42
C GLY A 194 -22.20 -11.31 6.05
N ILE A 195 -21.93 -10.21 5.33
CA ILE A 195 -22.27 -10.03 3.92
C ILE A 195 -20.99 -9.91 3.10
N ALA A 196 -20.84 -10.76 2.09
CA ALA A 196 -19.72 -10.68 1.17
C ALA A 196 -19.90 -9.49 0.22
N PHE A 197 -18.89 -8.61 0.19
CA PHE A 197 -18.80 -7.52 -0.76
C PHE A 197 -17.89 -7.90 -1.91
N GLN A 198 -18.33 -7.62 -3.14
CA GLN A 198 -17.53 -7.75 -4.35
C GLN A 198 -17.18 -6.36 -4.88
N PRO A 199 -15.96 -6.15 -5.39
CA PRO A 199 -15.59 -4.88 -6.00
C PRO A 199 -16.44 -4.63 -7.25
N ILE A 200 -16.79 -3.37 -7.48
CA ILE A 200 -17.58 -2.92 -8.65
C ILE A 200 -16.94 -1.68 -9.27
N SER A 201 -17.28 -1.38 -10.53
CA SER A 201 -16.75 -0.19 -11.20
C SER A 201 -17.44 1.11 -10.76
N ASP A 202 -16.83 2.27 -11.01
CA ASP A 202 -17.46 3.59 -10.78
C ASP A 202 -18.78 3.77 -11.53
N ARG A 203 -19.00 3.06 -12.65
CA ARG A 203 -20.27 3.12 -13.41
C ARG A 203 -21.39 2.32 -12.78
N GLU A 204 -21.04 1.31 -11.98
CA GLU A 204 -22.00 0.45 -11.31
C GLU A 204 -22.36 0.96 -9.91
N PHE A 205 -21.59 1.91 -9.39
CA PHE A 205 -21.85 2.57 -8.12
C PHE A 205 -23.03 3.53 -8.24
#